data_AF-A0A920CM69-F1
#
_entry.id   AF-A0A920CM69-F1
#
_cell.length_a   1.000
_cell.length_b   1.000
_cell.length_c   1.000
_cell.angle_alpha   90.00
_cell.angle_beta   90.00
_cell.angle_gamma   90.00
#
_symmetry.space_group_name_H-M   'P 1'
#
loop_
_entity.id
_entity.type
_entity.pdbx_description
1 polymer ?
#
loop_
_entity_poly.entity_id
_entity_poly.type
_entity_poly.pdbx_seq_one_letter_code
_entity_poly.pdbx_strand_id
1 'polypeptide(L)'
;MNNKLFDSELKVMEVLWEHGAMTARDIVDILTERVGWNKNTTYTVIKKCIEKGAIDREEPGFVCKPLVTRDEVQQSETEQLIDKMFGGSSELFFSAFLKNQGISEEEAKRLAKLIKEAK
;
A
#
# COMPACT_ATOMS: atom_id res chain seq x y z
N MET A 1 15.44 -4.83 3.57
CA MET A 1 14.60 -4.10 4.53
C MET A 1 13.18 -4.59 4.35
N ASN A 2 12.44 -4.87 5.42
CA ASN A 2 11.08 -5.40 5.30
C ASN A 2 10.11 -4.22 5.19
N ASN A 3 9.83 -3.78 3.96
CA ASN A 3 8.98 -2.62 3.66
C ASN A 3 7.48 -2.95 3.77
N LYS A 4 7.13 -4.13 4.27
CA LYS A 4 5.73 -4.56 4.46
C LYS A 4 5.01 -3.61 5.40
N LEU A 5 4.00 -2.93 4.88
CA LEU A 5 3.08 -2.10 5.65
C LEU A 5 1.86 -2.94 6.04
N PHE A 6 1.51 -2.89 7.32
CA PHE A 6 0.28 -3.47 7.85
C PHE A 6 -0.87 -2.48 7.72
N ASP A 7 -2.11 -2.95 7.86
CA ASP A 7 -3.34 -2.18 7.67
C ASP A 7 -3.33 -0.82 8.39
N SER A 8 -2.79 -0.77 9.60
CA SER A 8 -2.69 0.49 10.35
C SER A 8 -1.73 1.48 9.69
N GLU A 9 -0.58 1.02 9.23
CA GLU A 9 0.45 1.87 8.59
C GLU A 9 -0.02 2.30 7.21
N LEU A 10 -0.71 1.42 6.48
CA LEU A 10 -1.37 1.76 5.21
C LEU A 10 -2.37 2.90 5.39
N LYS A 11 -3.18 2.91 6.46
CA LYS A 11 -4.11 4.03 6.72
C LYS A 11 -3.40 5.39 6.86
N VAL A 12 -2.22 5.42 7.49
CA VAL A 12 -1.40 6.64 7.58
C VAL A 12 -0.82 7.00 6.21
N MET A 13 -0.30 6.02 5.48
CA MET A 13 0.28 6.25 4.15
C MET A 13 -0.76 6.70 3.12
N GLU A 14 -2.00 6.19 3.18
CA GLU A 14 -3.10 6.64 2.34
C GLU A 14 -3.36 8.14 2.49
N VAL A 15 -3.36 8.66 3.72
CA VAL A 15 -3.49 10.10 3.97
C VAL A 15 -2.34 10.88 3.34
N LEU A 16 -1.10 10.40 3.50
CA LEU A 16 0.09 11.04 2.95
C LEU A 16 0.17 10.96 1.42
N TRP A 17 -0.30 9.88 0.80
CA TRP A 17 -0.36 9.75 -0.65
C TRP A 17 -1.43 10.65 -1.27
N GLU A 18 -2.55 10.85 -0.56
CA GLU A 18 -3.62 11.73 -1.02
C GLU A 18 -3.27 13.22 -0.90
N HIS A 19 -2.61 13.63 0.18
CA HIS A 19 -2.41 15.05 0.50
C HIS A 19 -0.96 15.52 0.39
N GLY A 20 -0.02 14.61 0.19
CA GLY A 20 1.41 14.90 0.23
C GLY A 20 1.96 15.03 1.65
N ALA A 21 3.15 15.62 1.76
CA ALA A 21 3.80 15.82 3.06
C ALA A 21 3.01 16.80 3.94
N MET A 22 2.80 16.43 5.20
CA MET A 22 1.99 17.21 6.15
C MET A 22 2.37 16.94 7.60
N THR A 23 1.88 17.74 8.53
CA THR A 23 2.25 17.59 9.94
C THR A 23 1.61 16.34 10.56
N ALA A 24 2.27 15.76 11.56
CA ALA A 24 1.68 14.67 12.34
C ALA A 24 0.36 15.07 13.02
N ARG A 25 0.12 16.36 13.27
CA ARG A 25 -1.15 16.88 13.79
C ARG A 25 -2.25 16.77 12.73
N ASP A 26 -2.00 17.21 11.49
CA ASP A 26 -3.01 17.14 10.42
C ASP A 26 -3.41 15.69 10.13
N ILE A 27 -2.43 14.76 10.15
CA ILE A 27 -2.70 13.32 10.01
C ILE A 27 -3.59 12.80 11.16
N VAL A 28 -3.38 13.28 12.40
CA VAL A 28 -4.23 12.93 13.54
C VAL A 28 -5.65 13.39 13.31
N ASP A 29 -5.85 14.63 12.88
CA ASP A 29 -7.18 15.20 12.68
C ASP A 29 -7.93 14.40 11.59
N ILE A 30 -7.28 14.13 10.46
CA ILE A 30 -7.85 13.33 9.36
C ILE A 30 -8.18 11.90 9.81
N LEU A 31 -7.28 11.20 10.52
CA LEU A 31 -7.53 9.82 10.94
C LEU A 31 -8.51 9.71 12.11
N THR A 32 -8.65 10.77 12.91
CA THR A 32 -9.71 10.86 13.92
C THR A 32 -11.07 10.87 13.22
N GLU A 33 -11.23 11.67 12.17
CA GLU A 33 -12.48 11.75 11.41
C GLU A 33 -12.76 10.50 10.57
N ARG A 34 -11.76 9.96 9.86
CA ARG A 34 -11.95 8.85 8.92
C ARG A 34 -12.13 7.50 9.59
N VAL A 35 -11.40 7.23 10.67
CA VAL A 35 -11.33 5.88 11.28
C VAL A 35 -11.50 5.91 12.80
N GLY A 36 -11.78 7.06 13.41
CA GLY A 36 -12.04 7.18 14.85
C GLY A 36 -10.81 6.96 15.72
N TRP A 37 -9.60 7.15 15.17
CA TRP A 37 -8.38 6.95 15.96
C TRP A 37 -8.14 8.09 16.93
N ASN A 38 -7.68 7.73 18.14
CA ASN A 38 -7.18 8.74 19.06
C ASN A 38 -5.76 9.18 18.64
N LYS A 39 -5.35 10.35 19.13
CA LYS A 39 -4.04 10.94 18.90
C LYS A 39 -2.88 9.95 19.16
N ASN A 40 -2.88 9.25 20.29
CA ASN A 40 -1.77 8.36 20.67
C ASN A 40 -1.62 7.20 19.69
N THR A 41 -2.73 6.64 19.21
CA THR A 41 -2.73 5.59 18.18
C THR A 41 -2.07 6.09 16.91
N THR A 42 -2.48 7.26 16.41
CA THR A 42 -1.90 7.82 15.18
C THR A 42 -0.41 8.09 15.32
N TYR A 43 0.05 8.72 16.41
CA TYR A 43 1.48 8.95 16.64
C TYR A 43 2.29 7.63 16.75
N THR A 44 1.71 6.61 17.39
CA THR A 44 2.36 5.29 17.50
C THR A 44 2.52 4.66 16.12
N VAL A 45 1.51 4.77 15.27
CA VAL A 45 1.56 4.21 13.91
C VAL A 45 2.50 5.01 13.01
N ILE A 46 2.50 6.35 13.08
CA ILE A 46 3.47 7.20 12.38
C ILE A 46 4.90 6.79 12.76
N LYS A 47 5.18 6.55 14.05
CA LYS A 47 6.49 6.08 14.50
C LYS A 47 6.88 4.75 13.87
N LYS A 48 5.95 3.79 13.77
CA LYS A 48 6.19 2.51 13.08
C LYS A 48 6.50 2.70 11.60
N CYS A 49 5.78 3.59 10.91
CA CYS A 49 6.06 3.92 9.51
C CYS A 49 7.47 4.52 9.35
N ILE A 50 7.92 5.37 10.28
CA ILE A 50 9.29 5.93 10.29
C ILE A 50 10.32 4.82 10.55
N GLU A 51 10.09 3.94 11.54
CA GLU A 51 10.97 2.80 11.83
C GLU A 51 11.11 1.84 10.64
N LYS A 52 10.08 1.75 9.80
CA LYS A 52 10.07 0.97 8.56
C LYS A 52 10.65 1.71 7.34
N GLY A 53 11.04 2.97 7.49
CA GLY A 53 11.56 3.80 6.39
C GLY A 53 10.51 4.19 5.35
N ALA A 54 9.21 4.09 5.68
CA ALA A 54 8.13 4.49 4.79
C ALA A 54 7.81 5.99 4.88
N ILE A 55 8.16 6.62 6.01
CA ILE A 55 7.97 8.04 6.27
C ILE A 55 9.29 8.64 6.73
N ASP A 56 9.63 9.81 6.22
CA ASP A 56 10.65 10.68 6.80
C ASP A 56 10.01 11.75 7.68
N ARG A 57 10.72 12.14 8.74
CA ARG A 57 10.32 13.22 9.64
C ARG A 57 11.22 14.42 9.43
N GLU A 58 10.63 15.51 8.96
CA GLU A 58 11.30 16.80 8.81
C GLU A 58 10.93 17.76 9.96
N GLU A 59 11.89 18.57 10.38
CA GLU A 59 11.73 19.65 11.35
C GLU A 59 11.92 21.02 10.68
N PRO A 60 11.29 22.10 11.19
CA PRO A 60 10.45 22.16 12.39
C PRO A 60 9.00 21.69 12.16
N GLY A 61 8.38 21.14 13.20
CA GLY A 61 6.93 20.93 13.25
C GLY A 61 6.46 19.50 12.99
N PHE A 62 7.38 18.52 13.02
CA PHE A 62 7.09 17.10 12.81
C PHE A 62 6.29 16.87 11.51
N VAL A 63 6.87 17.31 10.39
CA VAL A 63 6.32 17.06 9.05
C VAL A 63 6.64 15.63 8.64
N CYS A 64 5.61 14.87 8.30
CA CYS A 64 5.72 13.50 7.82
C CYS A 64 5.69 13.51 6.29
N LYS A 65 6.73 12.96 5.67
CA LYS A 65 6.87 12.88 4.22
C LYS A 65 6.91 11.43 3.77
N PRO A 66 6.07 11.00 2.81
CA PRO A 66 6.12 9.62 2.31
C PRO A 66 7.43 9.40 1.55
N LEU A 67 8.14 8.31 1.86
CA LEU A 67 9.36 7.87 1.18
C LEU A 67 9.12 6.73 0.19
N VAL A 68 7.94 6.12 0.25
CA VAL A 68 7.50 5.07 -0.66
C VAL A 68 6.19 5.49 -1.30
N THR A 69 5.99 5.12 -2.55
CA THR A 69 4.76 5.34 -3.30
C THR A 69 3.76 4.20 -3.08
N ARG A 70 2.50 4.46 -3.40
CA ARG A 70 1.45 3.43 -3.36
C ARG A 70 1.79 2.25 -4.26
N ASP A 71 2.27 2.53 -5.47
CA ASP A 71 2.58 1.52 -6.48
C ASP A 71 3.75 0.64 -6.05
N GLU A 72 4.81 1.21 -5.48
CA GLU A 72 5.95 0.43 -4.95
C GLU A 72 5.51 -0.52 -3.83
N VAL A 73 4.67 -0.05 -2.91
CA VAL A 73 4.14 -0.89 -1.83
C VAL A 73 3.27 -2.00 -2.41
N GLN A 74 2.33 -1.67 -3.30
CA GLN A 74 1.46 -2.66 -3.94
C GLN A 74 2.22 -3.72 -4.74
N GLN A 75 3.22 -3.30 -5.51
CA GLN A 75 4.07 -4.22 -6.28
C GLN A 75 4.82 -5.16 -5.33
N SER A 76 5.49 -4.62 -4.31
CA SER A 76 6.27 -5.43 -3.37
C SER A 76 5.42 -6.43 -2.59
N GLU A 77 4.20 -6.05 -2.20
CA GLU A 77 3.25 -6.95 -1.52
C GLU A 77 2.72 -8.03 -2.46
N THR A 78 2.47 -7.68 -3.73
CA THR A 78 2.00 -8.64 -4.75
C THR A 78 3.09 -9.67 -5.06
N GLU A 79 4.34 -9.24 -5.24
CA GLU A 79 5.49 -10.14 -5.44
C GLU A 79 5.66 -11.08 -4.24
N GLN A 80 5.63 -10.55 -3.01
CA GLN A 80 5.70 -11.38 -1.80
C GLN A 80 4.55 -12.38 -1.69
N LEU A 81 3.33 -12.00 -2.09
CA LEU A 81 2.18 -12.89 -2.09
C LEU A 81 2.38 -14.04 -3.09
N ILE A 82 2.83 -13.72 -4.31
CA ILE A 82 3.12 -14.70 -5.36
C ILE A 82 4.21 -15.66 -4.91
N ASP A 83 5.30 -15.15 -4.34
CA ASP A 83 6.39 -15.97 -3.81
C ASP A 83 5.91 -16.90 -2.69
N LYS A 84 5.17 -16.36 -1.72
CA LYS A 84 4.76 -17.11 -0.52
C LYS A 84 3.68 -18.16 -0.79
N MET A 85 2.70 -17.83 -1.64
CA MET A 85 1.51 -18.66 -1.82
C MET A 85 1.54 -19.49 -3.12
N PHE A 86 2.30 -19.04 -4.11
CA PHE A 86 2.34 -19.64 -5.45
C PHE A 86 3.76 -20.02 -5.89
N GLY A 87 4.72 -20.01 -4.96
CA GLY A 87 6.11 -20.43 -5.22
C GLY A 87 6.81 -19.57 -6.28
N GLY A 88 6.44 -18.29 -6.37
CA GLY A 88 7.00 -17.35 -7.35
C GLY A 88 6.38 -17.47 -8.75
N SER A 89 5.39 -18.36 -8.94
CA SER A 89 4.74 -18.52 -10.23
C SER A 89 3.56 -17.56 -10.39
N SER A 90 3.78 -16.51 -11.19
CA SER A 90 2.71 -15.60 -11.64
C SER A 90 1.63 -16.35 -12.43
N GLU A 91 2.00 -17.37 -13.21
CA GLU A 91 1.06 -18.22 -13.95
C GLU A 91 0.11 -18.97 -13.01
N LEU A 92 0.63 -19.57 -11.93
CA LEU A 92 -0.20 -20.25 -10.94
C LEU A 92 -1.16 -19.27 -10.25
N PHE A 93 -0.66 -18.08 -9.87
CA PHE A 93 -1.48 -17.02 -9.30
C PHE A 93 -2.64 -16.63 -10.25
N PHE A 94 -2.34 -16.31 -11.51
CA PHE A 94 -3.36 -15.96 -12.49
C PHE A 94 -4.34 -17.11 -12.75
N SER A 95 -3.86 -18.34 -12.85
CA SER A 95 -4.72 -19.51 -13.06
C SER A 95 -5.72 -19.72 -11.90
N ALA A 96 -5.28 -19.49 -10.65
CA ALA A 96 -6.11 -19.59 -9.46
C ALA A 96 -7.13 -18.44 -9.39
N PHE A 97 -6.70 -17.22 -9.72
CA PHE A 97 -7.58 -16.05 -9.75
C PHE A 97 -8.71 -16.22 -10.77
N LEU A 98 -8.38 -16.65 -11.99
CA LEU A 98 -9.34 -16.82 -13.08
C LEU A 98 -10.32 -17.99 -12.83
N LYS A 99 -9.87 -19.05 -12.15
CA LYS A 99 -10.74 -20.20 -11.80
C LYS A 99 -11.86 -19.82 -10.83
N ASN A 100 -11.62 -18.91 -9.90
CA ASN A 100 -12.56 -18.62 -8.81
C ASN A 100 -13.62 -17.58 -9.15
N GLN A 101 -13.35 -16.64 -10.06
CA GLN A 101 -14.32 -15.59 -10.40
C GLN A 101 -15.11 -15.88 -11.68
N GLY A 102 -14.61 -16.77 -12.55
CA GLY A 102 -15.00 -16.76 -13.96
C GLY A 102 -14.60 -15.44 -14.62
N ILE A 103 -14.45 -15.44 -15.93
CA ILE A 103 -14.22 -14.21 -16.68
C ILE A 103 -15.23 -14.12 -17.81
N SER A 104 -15.79 -12.93 -17.99
CA SER A 104 -16.55 -12.62 -19.19
C SER A 104 -15.65 -12.63 -20.43
N GLU A 105 -16.25 -12.79 -21.61
CA GLU A 105 -15.51 -12.74 -22.86
C GLU A 105 -14.82 -11.38 -23.08
N GLU A 106 -15.42 -10.29 -22.60
CA GLU A 106 -14.81 -8.95 -22.65
C GLU A 106 -13.61 -8.82 -21.71
N GLU A 107 -13.68 -9.36 -20.50
CA GLU A 107 -12.54 -9.41 -19.58
C GLU A 107 -11.40 -10.24 -20.14
N ALA A 108 -11.70 -11.40 -20.73
CA ALA A 108 -10.71 -12.24 -21.41
C ALA A 108 -9.99 -11.47 -22.54
N LYS A 109 -10.75 -10.73 -23.38
CA LYS A 109 -10.18 -9.90 -24.45
C LYS A 109 -9.30 -8.77 -23.90
N ARG A 110 -9.74 -8.10 -22.83
CA ARG A 110 -8.95 -7.04 -22.17
C ARG A 110 -7.65 -7.58 -21.57
N LEU A 111 -7.72 -8.71 -20.86
CA LEU A 111 -6.54 -9.37 -20.29
C LEU A 111 -5.56 -9.84 -21.37
N ALA A 112 -6.06 -10.47 -22.45
CA ALA A 112 -5.23 -10.88 -23.57
C ALA A 112 -4.52 -9.69 -24.24
N LYS A 113 -5.19 -8.53 -24.34
CA LYS A 113 -4.60 -7.30 -24.83
C LYS A 113 -3.47 -6.80 -23.91
N LEU A 114 -3.70 -6.75 -22.60
CA LEU A 114 -2.68 -6.34 -21.62
C LEU A 114 -1.43 -7.23 -21.69
N ILE A 115 -1.60 -8.56 -21.78
CA ILE A 115 -0.47 -9.51 -21.92
C ILE A 115 0.32 -9.25 -23.21
N LYS A 116 -0.37 -8.89 -24.30
CA LYS A 116 0.28 -8.58 -25.58
C LYS A 116 1.06 -7.26 -25.53
N GLU A 117 0.58 -6.27 -24.77
CA GLU A 117 1.24 -4.97 -24.58
C GLU A 117 2.41 -5.03 -23.60
N ALA A 118 2.42 -6.01 -22.70
CA ALA A 118 3.52 -6.28 -21.78
C ALA A 118 4.71 -7.04 -22.41
N LYS A 119 4.61 -7.41 -23.70
CA LYS A 119 5.71 -7.97 -24.52
C LYS A 119 6.44 -6.88 -25.28
#